data_AF-A0A3M1BH41-F1
#
_entry.id   AF-A0A3M1BH41-F1
#
_cell.length_a   1.000
_cell.length_b   1.000
_cell.length_c   1.000
_cell.angle_alpha   90.00
_cell.angle_beta   90.00
_cell.angle_gamma   90.00
#
_symmetry.space_group_name_H-M   'P 1'
#
loop_
_entity.id
_entity.type
_entity.pdbx_description
1 polymer ?
#
loop_
_entity_poly.entity_id
_entity_poly.type
_entity_poly.pdbx_seq_one_letter_code
_entity_poly.pdbx_strand_id
1 'polypeptide(L)'
;MSFLIECSIYVGVRRREGERFSAPSRVAEAPHPPITPIVRPPGNWLIDPDFEGGGRGWFVLPNRGWHPFTIRRGRAFSGEASAHLSLAVVSGRGETAIFGLVQEIERPHTLPDRVSGHYYVERWERGTRWQYLQFVVIAFLPGGGNRQIRYILAGIERPPFRLRNARFCFVARQSAPPLHRWVSFSRDLREDWRRYWGEIPPQIERL
;
A
#
# COMPACT_ATOMS: atom_id res chain seq x y z
N MET A 1 -17.44 8.88 11.23
CA MET A 1 -16.86 7.65 10.69
C MET A 1 -15.95 8.00 9.53
N SER A 2 -14.78 7.38 9.54
CA SER A 2 -13.65 7.71 8.68
C SER A 2 -13.37 6.52 7.77
N PHE A 3 -12.98 6.73 6.52
CA PHE A 3 -12.35 5.68 5.74
C PHE A 3 -10.90 5.61 6.19
N LEU A 4 -10.38 4.40 6.40
CA LEU A 4 -8.93 4.24 6.42
C LEU A 4 -8.54 3.83 5.00
N ILE A 5 -7.99 4.78 4.24
CA ILE A 5 -7.21 4.40 3.08
C ILE A 5 -5.84 4.01 3.62
N GLU A 6 -5.74 2.72 3.88
CA GLU A 6 -4.51 2.09 4.26
C GLU A 6 -3.68 1.85 2.97
N CYS A 7 -2.84 2.82 2.63
CA CYS A 7 -1.81 2.63 1.61
C CYS A 7 -0.66 1.79 2.18
N SER A 8 -0.96 0.57 2.58
CA SER A 8 0.06 -0.32 3.13
C SER A 8 0.68 -1.13 2.03
N ILE A 9 1.92 -0.82 1.71
CA ILE A 9 2.79 -1.70 0.94
C ILE A 9 3.28 -2.82 1.87
N TYR A 10 2.43 -3.82 2.13
CA TYR A 10 2.85 -4.93 2.96
C TYR A 10 4.12 -5.57 2.40
N VAL A 11 4.97 -6.06 3.28
CA VAL A 11 6.06 -6.97 2.91
C VAL A 11 6.15 -7.98 4.03
N GLY A 12 5.30 -9.01 3.95
CA GLY A 12 5.38 -10.15 4.85
C GLY A 12 6.65 -10.94 4.56
N VAL A 13 7.70 -10.78 5.35
CA VAL A 13 8.87 -11.66 5.24
C VAL A 13 8.77 -12.73 6.31
N ARG A 14 8.40 -13.97 5.94
CA ARG A 14 8.54 -15.12 6.85
C ARG A 14 9.85 -15.83 6.54
N ARG A 15 10.91 -15.51 7.29
CA ARG A 15 12.22 -16.17 7.16
C ARG A 15 12.14 -17.65 7.53
N ARG A 16 12.81 -18.52 6.78
CA ARG A 16 13.18 -19.86 7.29
C ARG A 16 14.44 -19.73 8.15
N GLU A 17 14.56 -20.66 9.10
CA GLU A 17 15.77 -20.77 9.92
C GLU A 17 16.97 -21.08 9.03
N GLY A 18 18.03 -20.25 9.11
CA GLY A 18 19.28 -20.44 8.36
C GLY A 18 19.46 -19.60 7.09
N GLU A 19 18.44 -18.88 6.61
CA GLU A 19 18.57 -18.01 5.43
C GLU A 19 19.34 -16.72 5.78
N ARG A 20 20.53 -16.55 5.19
CA ARG A 20 21.29 -15.29 5.20
C ARG A 20 20.88 -14.45 3.99
N PHE A 21 20.57 -13.18 4.22
CA PHE A 21 20.50 -12.20 3.15
C PHE A 21 21.92 -11.99 2.60
N SER A 22 22.09 -12.16 1.29
CA SER A 22 23.31 -11.70 0.63
C SER A 22 23.42 -10.18 0.80
N ALA A 23 24.63 -9.71 1.13
CA ALA A 23 24.90 -8.28 1.18
C ALA A 23 24.49 -7.64 -0.16
N PRO A 24 23.91 -6.43 -0.13
CA PRO A 24 23.40 -5.83 -1.35
C PRO A 24 24.54 -5.58 -2.32
N SER A 25 24.51 -6.23 -3.49
CA SER A 25 25.31 -5.80 -4.63
C SER A 25 24.97 -4.33 -4.91
N ARG A 26 25.99 -3.47 -5.02
CA ARG A 26 25.83 -2.09 -5.49
C ARG A 26 25.30 -2.13 -6.92
N VAL A 27 23.99 -2.08 -7.09
CA VAL A 27 23.38 -1.82 -8.38
C VAL A 27 23.62 -0.34 -8.66
N ALA A 28 24.26 -0.04 -9.79
CA ALA A 28 24.43 1.33 -10.26
C ALA A 28 23.07 2.03 -10.26
N GLU A 29 23.02 3.24 -9.70
CA GLU A 29 21.79 4.01 -9.63
C GLU A 29 21.35 4.35 -11.05
N ALA A 30 20.22 3.78 -11.49
CA ALA A 30 19.65 4.12 -12.79
C ALA A 30 19.35 5.63 -12.81
N PRO A 31 19.60 6.32 -13.95
CA PRO A 31 19.29 7.74 -14.06
C PRO A 31 17.83 7.99 -13.71
N HIS A 32 17.59 9.03 -12.90
CA HIS A 32 16.24 9.39 -12.49
C HIS A 32 15.45 9.86 -13.71
N PRO A 33 14.20 9.39 -13.89
CA PRO A 33 13.34 9.97 -14.93
C PRO A 33 13.17 11.47 -14.66
N PRO A 34 12.95 12.28 -15.70
CA PRO A 34 12.67 13.71 -15.52
C PRO A 34 11.50 13.90 -14.54
N ILE A 35 11.61 14.91 -13.69
CA ILE A 35 10.58 15.24 -12.69
C ILE A 35 9.28 15.52 -13.43
N THR A 36 8.28 14.67 -13.18
CA THR A 36 6.94 14.92 -13.71
C THR A 36 6.29 16.02 -12.86
N PRO A 37 5.74 17.09 -13.47
CA PRO A 37 5.04 18.13 -12.74
C PRO A 37 3.93 17.55 -11.87
N ILE A 38 3.72 18.15 -10.70
CA ILE A 38 2.64 17.76 -9.80
C ILE A 38 1.33 18.25 -10.40
N VAL A 39 0.53 17.31 -10.89
CA VAL A 39 -0.86 17.57 -11.30
C VAL A 39 -1.77 16.86 -10.30
N ARG A 40 -2.34 17.62 -9.37
CA ARG A 40 -3.33 17.08 -8.44
C ARG A 40 -4.67 17.01 -9.17
N PRO A 41 -5.22 15.81 -9.44
CA PRO A 41 -6.51 15.73 -10.09
C PRO A 41 -7.57 16.34 -9.17
N PRO A 42 -8.53 17.10 -9.73
CA PRO A 42 -9.68 17.56 -8.95
C PRO A 42 -10.38 16.35 -8.33
N GLY A 43 -10.78 16.46 -7.07
CA GLY A 43 -11.43 15.36 -6.36
C GLY A 43 -10.48 14.30 -5.78
N ASN A 44 -9.16 14.54 -5.70
CA ASN A 44 -8.30 13.70 -4.86
C ASN A 44 -8.63 13.94 -3.36
N TRP A 45 -8.97 12.87 -2.65
CA TRP A 45 -9.38 12.95 -1.25
C TRP A 45 -8.21 12.82 -0.27
N LEU A 46 -7.04 12.40 -0.76
CA LEU A 46 -5.85 12.24 0.06
C LEU A 46 -5.24 13.59 0.42
N ILE A 47 -4.81 13.72 1.67
CA ILE A 47 -3.97 14.81 2.17
C ILE A 47 -2.52 14.48 1.83
N ASP A 48 -1.83 15.43 1.21
CA ASP A 48 -0.41 15.26 0.83
C ASP A 48 -0.14 13.96 0.02
N PRO A 49 -0.86 13.74 -1.10
CA PRO A 49 -0.75 12.49 -1.88
C PRO A 49 0.60 12.33 -2.59
N ASP A 50 1.34 13.44 -2.75
CA ASP A 50 2.64 13.53 -3.40
C ASP A 50 3.81 13.61 -2.39
N PHE A 51 3.52 13.63 -1.08
CA PHE A 51 4.50 13.70 0.01
C PHE A 51 5.38 14.96 0.05
N GLU A 52 5.07 15.99 -0.75
CA GLU A 52 5.81 17.25 -0.73
C GLU A 52 5.64 18.01 0.58
N GLY A 53 4.51 17.79 1.26
CA GLY A 53 4.22 18.31 2.59
C GLY A 53 4.88 17.54 3.74
N GLY A 54 5.82 16.64 3.45
CA GLY A 54 6.56 15.89 4.46
C GLY A 54 5.80 14.69 5.04
N GLY A 55 4.79 14.18 4.34
CA GLY A 55 3.97 13.05 4.80
C GLY A 55 2.86 13.47 5.75
N ARG A 56 2.38 14.72 5.66
CA ARG A 56 1.33 15.22 6.55
C ARG A 56 0.04 14.42 6.36
N GLY A 57 -0.55 13.99 7.47
CA GLY A 57 -1.78 13.18 7.47
C GLY A 57 -1.54 11.68 7.21
N TRP A 58 -0.30 11.27 6.95
CA TRP A 58 0.09 9.87 6.88
C TRP A 58 0.71 9.43 8.21
N PHE A 59 0.34 8.25 8.67
CA PHE A 59 0.85 7.67 9.91
C PHE A 59 1.04 6.16 9.79
N VAL A 60 1.64 5.56 10.81
CA VAL A 60 1.89 4.12 10.92
C VAL A 60 1.02 3.60 12.06
N LEU A 61 0.37 2.44 11.89
CA LEU A 61 -0.43 1.89 12.97
C LEU A 61 0.48 1.51 14.17
N PRO A 62 0.07 1.78 15.42
CA PRO A 62 0.91 1.60 16.60
C PRO A 62 1.00 0.12 17.08
N ASN A 63 0.70 -0.85 16.24
CA ASN A 63 0.63 -2.27 16.59
C ASN A 63 1.92 -3.04 16.28
N ARG A 64 2.07 -4.21 16.93
CA ARG A 64 3.22 -5.10 16.74
C ARG A 64 3.37 -5.49 15.26
N GLY A 65 4.58 -5.32 14.74
CA GLY A 65 4.96 -5.69 13.38
C GLY A 65 4.88 -4.55 12.36
N TRP A 66 4.31 -3.39 12.72
CA TRP A 66 4.36 -2.22 11.85
C TRP A 66 5.69 -1.47 11.99
N HIS A 67 6.26 -1.12 10.84
CA HIS A 67 7.50 -0.39 10.74
C HIS A 67 7.26 0.97 10.07
N PRO A 68 8.01 2.01 10.50
CA PRO A 68 7.82 3.35 9.99
C PRO A 68 8.23 3.49 8.53
N PHE A 69 7.61 4.44 7.84
CA PHE A 69 8.07 4.94 6.56
C PHE A 69 8.94 6.18 6.76
N THR A 70 9.73 6.50 5.74
CA THR A 70 10.51 7.74 5.67
C THR A 70 10.13 8.50 4.42
N ILE A 71 10.14 9.83 4.45
CA ILE A 71 10.05 10.61 3.21
C ILE A 71 11.43 10.68 2.57
N ARG A 72 11.52 10.34 1.28
CA ARG A 72 12.76 10.38 0.51
C ARG A 72 12.62 11.37 -0.64
N ARG A 73 13.67 12.16 -0.87
CA ARG A 73 13.79 13.07 -2.01
C ARG A 73 14.56 12.45 -3.17
N GLY A 74 14.30 12.93 -4.38
CA GLY A 74 15.02 12.55 -5.60
C GLY A 74 14.60 11.22 -6.20
N ARG A 75 13.59 10.54 -5.64
CA ARG A 75 13.01 9.33 -6.20
C ARG A 75 11.50 9.38 -6.02
N ALA A 76 10.84 10.11 -6.90
CA ALA A 76 9.39 10.34 -6.88
C ALA A 76 8.79 10.08 -8.26
N PHE A 77 7.50 9.74 -8.30
CA PHE A 77 6.77 9.63 -9.56
C PHE A 77 6.46 11.02 -10.12
N SER A 78 6.04 11.93 -9.24
CA SER A 78 5.78 13.35 -9.52
C SER A 78 6.39 14.17 -8.39
N GLY A 79 6.83 15.40 -8.68
CA GLY A 79 7.52 16.22 -7.68
C GLY A 79 8.88 15.65 -7.31
N GLU A 80 9.32 15.90 -6.07
CA GLU A 80 10.62 15.51 -5.54
C GLU A 80 10.54 14.45 -4.44
N ALA A 81 9.39 14.30 -3.78
CA ALA A 81 9.22 13.49 -2.59
C ALA A 81 8.42 12.20 -2.84
N SER A 82 8.74 11.16 -2.06
CA SER A 82 7.93 9.94 -1.98
C SER A 82 8.04 9.28 -0.61
N ALA A 83 7.05 8.46 -0.27
CA ALA A 83 7.16 7.53 0.84
C ALA A 83 8.12 6.39 0.48
N HIS A 84 9.14 6.20 1.32
CA HIS A 84 10.12 5.14 1.21
C HIS A 84 9.95 4.14 2.35
N LEU A 85 9.88 2.86 1.98
CA LEU A 85 9.67 1.73 2.88
C LEU A 85 10.86 0.79 2.79
N SER A 86 11.65 0.71 3.86
CA SER A 86 12.86 -0.11 3.90
C SER A 86 12.66 -1.40 4.67
N LEU A 87 12.74 -2.52 3.95
CA LEU A 87 12.62 -3.86 4.51
C LEU A 87 13.89 -4.32 5.24
N ALA A 88 14.97 -3.53 5.20
CA ALA A 88 16.26 -3.88 5.80
C ALA A 88 16.19 -4.02 7.33
N VAL A 89 15.13 -3.50 7.97
CA VAL A 89 14.97 -3.39 9.42
C VAL A 89 14.30 -4.64 10.04
N VAL A 90 14.02 -5.70 9.28
CA VAL A 90 13.41 -6.92 9.86
C VAL A 90 14.47 -7.75 10.60
N SER A 91 14.71 -7.43 11.87
CA SER A 91 15.45 -8.25 12.83
C SER A 91 14.48 -9.00 13.75
N GLY A 92 13.78 -10.00 13.22
CA GLY A 92 12.86 -10.82 14.01
C GLY A 92 12.59 -12.15 13.35
N ARG A 93 12.68 -13.25 14.13
CA ARG A 93 12.36 -14.60 13.64
C ARG A 93 10.85 -14.81 13.74
N GLY A 94 10.21 -15.13 12.61
CA GLY A 94 8.87 -15.73 12.57
C GLY A 94 7.66 -14.79 12.60
N GLU A 95 7.85 -13.48 12.78
CA GLU A 95 6.74 -12.50 12.80
C GLU A 95 6.44 -11.90 11.43
N THR A 96 5.18 -11.51 11.22
CA THR A 96 4.80 -10.76 10.01
C THR A 96 5.23 -9.31 10.19
N ALA A 97 6.18 -8.86 9.38
CA ALA A 97 6.52 -7.44 9.28
C ALA A 97 5.59 -6.75 8.28
N ILE A 98 5.15 -5.53 8.62
CA ILE A 98 4.29 -4.69 7.81
C ILE A 98 5.00 -3.34 7.69
N PHE A 99 5.33 -2.95 6.47
CA PHE A 99 5.94 -1.65 6.16
C PHE A 99 4.86 -0.85 5.47
N GLY A 100 4.34 0.19 6.10
CA GLY A 100 3.15 0.81 5.56
C GLY A 100 2.93 2.20 6.06
N LEU A 101 1.99 2.84 5.41
CA LEU A 101 1.50 4.15 5.78
C LEU A 101 0.00 4.16 5.59
N VAL A 102 -0.64 4.93 6.43
CA VAL A 102 -2.08 4.92 6.61
C VAL A 102 -2.56 6.35 6.62
N GLN A 103 -3.68 6.59 5.96
CA GLN A 103 -4.35 7.87 6.05
C GLN A 103 -5.84 7.65 6.31
N GLU A 104 -6.34 8.38 7.30
CA GLU A 104 -7.76 8.49 7.54
C GLU A 104 -8.34 9.57 6.64
N ILE A 105 -9.37 9.20 5.88
CA ILE A 105 -10.14 10.08 5.03
C ILE A 105 -11.51 10.27 5.66
N GLU A 106 -11.71 11.47 6.19
CA GLU A 106 -13.00 11.89 6.74
C GLU A 106 -13.78 12.64 5.66
N ARG A 107 -14.65 11.91 4.96
CA ARG A 107 -15.58 12.48 3.99
C ARG A 107 -16.99 11.97 4.27
N PRO A 108 -17.95 12.85 4.55
CA PRO A 108 -19.31 12.42 4.83
C PRO A 108 -19.98 11.87 3.54
N HIS A 109 -20.64 10.73 3.69
CA HIS A 109 -21.67 10.18 2.79
C HIS A 109 -21.29 9.68 1.39
N THR A 110 -20.03 9.73 0.96
CA THR A 110 -19.65 9.17 -0.35
C THR A 110 -18.36 8.36 -0.30
N LEU A 111 -18.33 7.25 -1.04
CA LEU A 111 -17.14 6.46 -1.36
C LEU A 111 -16.48 7.07 -2.61
N PRO A 112 -15.13 7.13 -2.72
CA PRO A 112 -14.52 7.63 -3.93
C PRO A 112 -14.79 6.65 -5.07
N ASP A 113 -14.94 7.17 -6.29
CA ASP A 113 -15.25 6.32 -7.45
C ASP A 113 -14.05 5.45 -7.85
N ARG A 114 -12.83 5.97 -7.63
CA ARG A 114 -11.59 5.36 -8.08
C ARG A 114 -10.53 5.43 -7.00
N VAL A 115 -9.71 4.38 -6.95
CA VAL A 115 -8.42 4.40 -6.28
C VAL A 115 -7.32 4.16 -7.29
N SER A 116 -6.25 4.93 -7.20
CA SER A 116 -5.12 4.84 -8.12
C SER A 116 -3.84 5.32 -7.45
N GLY A 117 -2.71 4.83 -7.92
CA GLY A 117 -1.41 5.23 -7.39
C GLY A 117 -0.26 4.69 -8.23
N HIS A 118 0.95 5.00 -7.77
CA HIS A 118 2.19 4.57 -8.38
C HIS A 118 3.09 3.94 -7.34
N TYR A 119 3.79 2.87 -7.70
CA TYR A 119 4.78 2.25 -6.84
C TYR A 119 6.08 2.01 -7.62
N TYR A 120 7.19 2.00 -6.90
CA TYR A 120 8.52 1.71 -7.43
C TYR A 120 9.19 0.69 -6.53
N VAL A 121 9.77 -0.35 -7.11
CA VAL A 121 10.49 -1.39 -6.36
C VAL A 121 11.96 -1.34 -6.70
N GLU A 122 12.77 -1.00 -5.70
CA GLU A 122 14.24 -0.99 -5.84
C GLU A 122 14.82 -2.40 -5.80
N ARG A 123 14.31 -3.23 -4.90
CA ARG A 123 14.82 -4.57 -4.64
C ARG A 123 13.67 -5.50 -4.32
N TRP A 124 13.75 -6.69 -4.87
CA TRP A 124 12.82 -7.78 -4.57
C TRP A 124 13.59 -9.08 -4.51
N GLU A 125 13.53 -9.75 -3.36
CA GLU A 125 14.14 -11.05 -3.22
C GLU A 125 13.16 -12.12 -3.72
N ARG A 126 13.55 -12.79 -4.81
CA ARG A 126 12.76 -13.91 -5.33
C ARG A 126 12.85 -15.08 -4.35
N GLY A 127 11.74 -15.80 -4.18
CA GLY A 127 11.68 -16.97 -3.30
C GLY A 127 11.30 -16.65 -1.86
N THR A 128 11.28 -15.37 -1.44
CA THR A 128 10.79 -14.99 -0.12
C THR A 128 9.33 -15.36 0.03
N ARG A 129 9.06 -16.33 0.92
CA ARG A 129 7.71 -16.84 1.13
C ARG A 129 6.86 -15.75 1.78
N TRP A 130 5.79 -15.35 1.09
CA TRP A 130 4.77 -14.38 1.52
C TRP A 130 5.15 -12.90 1.44
N GLN A 131 6.15 -12.54 0.63
CA GLN A 131 6.44 -11.15 0.31
C GLN A 131 5.47 -10.66 -0.79
N TYR A 132 4.68 -9.61 -0.54
CA TYR A 132 3.72 -9.09 -1.53
C TYR A 132 3.35 -7.65 -1.27
N LEU A 133 3.29 -6.84 -2.33
CA LEU A 133 2.81 -5.46 -2.27
C LEU A 133 1.28 -5.45 -2.26
N GLN A 134 0.67 -4.64 -1.41
CA GLN A 134 -0.77 -4.39 -1.49
C GLN A 134 -1.12 -2.91 -1.34
N PHE A 135 -2.39 -2.60 -1.54
CA PHE A 135 -3.05 -1.35 -1.18
C PHE A 135 -4.41 -1.73 -0.57
N VAL A 136 -4.82 -1.11 0.53
CA VAL A 136 -5.99 -1.56 1.29
C VAL A 136 -6.97 -0.40 1.48
N VAL A 137 -8.22 -0.66 1.14
CA VAL A 137 -9.33 0.24 1.46
C VAL A 137 -10.16 -0.39 2.55
N ILE A 138 -10.28 0.29 3.68
CA ILE A 138 -11.09 -0.14 4.82
C ILE A 138 -12.26 0.82 4.99
N ALA A 139 -13.47 0.28 4.89
CA ALA A 139 -14.69 0.96 5.27
C ALA A 139 -15.10 0.48 6.66
N PHE A 140 -15.17 1.40 7.62
CA PHE A 140 -15.83 1.14 8.89
C PHE A 140 -17.35 1.15 8.67
N LEU A 141 -18.10 0.33 9.40
CA LEU A 141 -19.54 0.18 9.26
C LEU A 141 -20.28 0.61 10.53
N PRO A 142 -21.54 1.10 10.41
CA PRO A 142 -22.37 1.37 11.56
C PRO A 142 -22.49 0.12 12.45
N GLY A 143 -22.41 0.30 13.76
CA GLY A 143 -22.44 -0.81 14.72
C GLY A 143 -21.07 -1.47 15.02
N GLY A 144 -19.95 -0.84 14.64
CA GLY A 144 -18.62 -1.20 15.15
C GLY A 144 -17.86 -2.27 14.36
N GLY A 145 -18.25 -2.51 13.10
CA GLY A 145 -17.55 -3.42 12.18
C GLY A 145 -16.65 -2.70 11.17
N ASN A 146 -15.91 -3.47 10.37
CA ASN A 146 -15.30 -2.97 9.14
C ASN A 146 -15.33 -4.01 8.03
N ARG A 147 -15.19 -3.55 6.79
CA ARG A 147 -14.99 -4.36 5.59
C ARG A 147 -13.82 -3.81 4.81
N GLN A 148 -13.11 -4.70 4.12
CA GLN A 148 -11.85 -4.35 3.46
C GLN A 148 -11.77 -4.92 2.05
N ILE A 149 -11.18 -4.14 1.14
CA ILE A 149 -10.68 -4.63 -0.14
C ILE A 149 -9.16 -4.46 -0.13
N ARG A 150 -8.45 -5.57 -0.34
CA ARG A 150 -7.00 -5.68 -0.36
C ARG A 150 -6.54 -5.90 -1.80
N TYR A 151 -6.03 -4.85 -2.41
CA TYR A 151 -5.52 -4.85 -3.77
C TYR A 151 -4.09 -5.41 -3.79
N ILE A 152 -3.91 -6.65 -4.23
CA ILE A 152 -2.59 -7.25 -4.38
C ILE A 152 -1.95 -6.72 -5.66
N LEU A 153 -0.86 -5.97 -5.49
CA LEU A 153 -0.15 -5.31 -6.59
C LEU A 153 0.99 -6.18 -7.15
N ALA A 154 1.62 -7.03 -6.32
CA ALA A 154 2.63 -8.00 -6.77
C ALA A 154 2.98 -8.99 -5.65
N GLY A 155 3.65 -10.10 -6.00
CA GLY A 155 4.40 -10.93 -5.05
C GLY A 155 3.73 -12.23 -4.61
N ILE A 156 2.39 -12.28 -4.67
CA ILE A 156 1.61 -13.49 -4.42
C ILE A 156 0.49 -13.65 -5.44
N GLU A 157 0.14 -14.90 -5.72
CA GLU A 157 -0.91 -15.26 -6.70
C GLU A 157 -2.18 -15.79 -6.04
N ARG A 158 -2.16 -15.95 -4.71
CA ARG A 158 -3.29 -16.44 -3.91
C ARG A 158 -3.36 -15.69 -2.59
N PRO A 159 -4.55 -15.62 -1.95
CA PRO A 159 -4.71 -14.94 -0.67
C PRO A 159 -3.71 -15.48 0.37
N PRO A 160 -3.03 -14.60 1.12
CA PRO A 160 -2.02 -15.01 2.10
C PRO A 160 -2.66 -15.71 3.31
N PHE A 161 -3.91 -15.36 3.61
CA PHE A 161 -4.72 -15.92 4.69
C PHE A 161 -6.21 -15.60 4.42
N ARG A 162 -7.12 -16.20 5.21
CA ARG A 162 -8.56 -15.91 5.13
C ARG A 162 -8.96 -14.95 6.24
N LEU A 163 -9.61 -13.84 5.88
CA LEU A 163 -10.27 -12.94 6.83
C LEU A 163 -11.74 -12.82 6.48
N ARG A 164 -12.62 -12.87 7.48
CA ARG A 164 -14.07 -12.71 7.26
C ARG A 164 -14.40 -11.31 6.72
N ASN A 165 -13.72 -10.29 7.22
CA ASN A 165 -13.90 -8.87 6.91
C ASN A 165 -13.04 -8.36 5.74
N ALA A 166 -12.30 -9.21 5.01
CA ALA A 166 -11.48 -8.77 3.89
C ALA A 166 -11.74 -9.57 2.62
N ARG A 167 -11.55 -8.91 1.47
CA ARG A 167 -11.60 -9.50 0.13
C ARG A 167 -10.32 -9.11 -0.63
N PHE A 168 -9.76 -10.06 -1.37
CA PHE A 168 -8.49 -9.88 -2.07
C PHE A 168 -8.75 -9.67 -3.56
N CYS A 169 -8.30 -8.54 -4.10
CA CYS A 169 -8.36 -8.19 -5.52
C CYS A 169 -6.95 -8.23 -6.11
N PHE A 170 -6.66 -9.17 -7.01
CA PHE A 170 -5.35 -9.29 -7.65
C PHE A 170 -5.26 -8.35 -8.84
N VAL A 171 -4.57 -7.22 -8.67
CA VAL A 171 -4.42 -6.18 -9.72
C VAL A 171 -3.39 -6.63 -10.75
N ALA A 172 -2.25 -7.14 -10.28
CA ALA A 172 -1.30 -7.86 -11.12
C ALA A 172 -1.28 -9.34 -10.70
N ARG A 173 -1.24 -10.23 -11.69
CA ARG A 173 -1.04 -11.66 -11.47
C ARG A 173 0.44 -12.06 -11.49
N GLN A 174 1.35 -11.11 -11.25
CA GLN A 174 2.79 -11.33 -11.33
C GLN A 174 3.34 -11.75 -9.96
N SER A 175 4.09 -12.84 -9.93
CA SER A 175 4.79 -13.34 -8.74
C SER A 175 5.94 -12.45 -8.27
N ALA A 176 6.44 -11.54 -9.11
CA ALA A 176 7.41 -10.52 -8.74
C ALA A 176 7.05 -9.17 -9.38
N PRO A 177 7.19 -8.05 -8.65
CA PRO A 177 6.98 -6.73 -9.22
C PRO A 177 8.09 -6.39 -10.22
N PRO A 178 7.81 -5.53 -11.20
CA PRO A 178 8.85 -4.94 -12.01
C PRO A 178 9.81 -4.10 -11.14
N LEU A 179 11.11 -4.33 -11.35
CA LEU A 179 12.16 -3.59 -10.64
C LEU A 179 12.55 -2.33 -11.40
N HIS A 180 12.99 -1.33 -10.64
CA HIS A 180 13.59 -0.10 -11.12
C HIS A 180 12.73 0.76 -12.06
N ARG A 181 11.41 0.59 -12.02
CA ARG A 181 10.47 1.41 -12.78
C ARG A 181 9.22 1.70 -11.97
N TRP A 182 8.61 2.85 -12.26
CA TRP A 182 7.30 3.19 -11.74
C TRP A 182 6.23 2.33 -12.41
N VAL A 183 5.34 1.79 -11.60
CA VAL A 183 4.19 1.03 -12.04
C VAL A 183 2.93 1.72 -11.51
N SER A 184 2.01 2.02 -12.41
CA SER A 184 0.71 2.59 -12.06
C SER A 184 -0.32 1.49 -11.80
N PHE A 185 -1.28 1.79 -10.93
CA PHE A 185 -2.49 1.01 -10.81
C PHE A 185 -3.70 1.95 -10.69
N SER A 186 -4.86 1.46 -11.12
CA SER A 186 -6.13 2.17 -11.04
C SER A 186 -7.27 1.16 -10.99
N ARG A 187 -8.25 1.40 -10.11
CA ARG A 187 -9.40 0.51 -9.89
C ARG A 187 -10.67 1.33 -9.66
N ASP A 188 -11.78 0.87 -10.23
CA ASP A 188 -13.11 1.38 -9.91
C ASP A 188 -13.53 0.81 -8.55
N LEU A 189 -13.52 1.66 -7.53
CA LEU A 189 -13.74 1.23 -6.17
C LEU A 189 -15.22 0.85 -5.97
N ARG A 190 -16.16 1.57 -6.58
CA ARG A 190 -17.60 1.26 -6.47
C ARG A 190 -17.92 -0.10 -7.08
N GLU A 191 -17.41 -0.38 -8.27
CA GLU A 191 -17.54 -1.68 -8.92
C GLU A 191 -16.93 -2.78 -8.07
N ASP A 192 -15.73 -2.56 -7.54
CA ASP A 192 -15.05 -3.55 -6.69
C ASP A 192 -15.86 -3.84 -5.41
N TRP A 193 -16.43 -2.83 -4.75
CA TRP A 193 -17.29 -3.05 -3.58
C TRP A 193 -18.53 -3.88 -3.92
N ARG A 194 -19.25 -3.54 -4.99
CA ARG A 194 -20.39 -4.34 -5.44
C ARG A 194 -19.98 -5.77 -5.76
N ARG A 195 -18.84 -5.96 -6.45
CA ARG A 195 -18.35 -7.29 -6.83
C ARG A 195 -17.96 -8.15 -5.63
N TYR A 196 -17.22 -7.59 -4.67
CA TYR A 196 -16.60 -8.36 -3.59
C TYR A 196 -17.49 -8.46 -2.33
N TRP A 197 -18.38 -7.49 -2.14
CA TRP A 197 -19.25 -7.40 -0.96
C TRP A 197 -20.74 -7.43 -1.29
N GLY A 198 -21.13 -7.38 -2.57
CA GLY A 198 -22.53 -7.34 -3.01
C GLY A 198 -23.16 -5.95 -2.90
N GLU A 199 -22.54 -5.04 -2.14
CA GLU A 199 -23.06 -3.71 -1.85
C GLU A 199 -21.94 -2.70 -1.68
N ILE A 200 -22.27 -1.43 -1.92
CA ILE A 200 -21.44 -0.29 -1.52
C ILE A 200 -21.75 -0.05 -0.04
N PRO A 201 -20.75 0.17 0.83
CA PRO A 201 -20.98 0.49 2.23
C PRO A 201 -22.06 1.60 2.36
N PRO A 202 -23.11 1.39 3.18
CA PRO A 202 -24.18 2.36 3.33
C PRO A 202 -23.65 3.67 3.90
N GLN A 203 -24.46 4.72 3.76
CA GLN A 203 -24.14 6.07 4.19
C GLN A 203 -23.48 6.09 5.57
N ILE A 204 -22.36 6.80 5.61
CA ILE A 204 -21.42 6.85 6.71
C ILE A 204 -21.92 7.88 7.71
N GLU A 205 -22.54 7.43 8.79
CA GLU A 205 -22.91 8.31 9.91
C GLU A 205 -21.68 8.63 10.77
N ARG A 206 -21.65 9.84 11.34
CA ARG A 206 -20.56 10.28 12.24
C ARG A 206 -20.43 9.32 13.43
N LEU A 207 -19.19 9.09 13.87
CA LEU A 207 -18.92 8.60 15.23
C LEU A 207 -18.88 9.83 16.12
#